data_AF-A0A3P6US74-F1
#
_entry.id   AF-A0A3P6US74-F1
#
_cell.length_a   1.000
_cell.length_b   1.000
_cell.length_c   1.000
_cell.angle_alpha   90.00
_cell.angle_beta   90.00
_cell.angle_gamma   90.00
#
_symmetry.space_group_name_H-M   'P 1'
#
loop_
_entity.id
_entity.type
_entity.pdbx_description
1 polymer ?
#
loop_
_entity_poly.entity_id
_entity_poly.type
_entity_poly.pdbx_seq_one_letter_code
_entity_poly.pdbx_strand_id
1 'polypeptide(L)'
;MAYYLLEDNYLTGQQLNYMKEDMYRLLSKLRPNAVSLVDAWDYSDHELRSVLGRRDGHVYENLYKWAQASELNRTQVNTLLPH
;
A
#
# COMPACT_ATOMS: atom_id res chain seq x y z
N MET A 1 7.86 15.88 -14.33
CA MET A 1 8.23 17.01 -13.46
C MET A 1 9.72 17.35 -13.52
N ALA A 2 10.64 16.42 -13.27
CA ALA A 2 12.10 16.69 -13.35
C ALA A 2 12.61 17.07 -14.76
N TYR A 3 11.86 16.70 -15.81
CA TYR A 3 12.18 17.00 -17.20
C TYR A 3 12.26 18.51 -17.49
N TYR A 4 11.30 19.31 -17.02
CA TYR A 4 11.29 20.77 -17.20
C TYR A 4 12.51 21.45 -16.55
N LEU A 5 12.99 20.91 -15.43
CA LEU A 5 14.17 21.44 -14.74
C LEU A 5 15.48 21.23 -15.52
N LEU A 6 15.52 20.22 -16.40
CA LEU A 6 16.64 20.01 -17.33
C LEU A 6 16.51 20.90 -18.56
N GLU A 7 15.31 21.04 -19.12
CA GLU A 7 15.07 21.85 -20.33
C GLU A 7 15.46 23.32 -20.12
N ASP A 8 15.11 23.87 -18.96
CA ASP A 8 15.43 25.27 -18.62
C ASP A 8 16.87 25.45 -18.10
N ASN A 9 17.71 24.39 -18.14
CA ASN A 9 19.06 24.34 -17.57
C ASN A 9 19.14 24.74 -16.08
N TYR A 10 18.03 24.64 -15.35
CA TYR A 10 17.99 24.95 -13.92
C TYR A 10 18.70 23.87 -13.08
N LEU A 11 18.65 22.62 -13.54
CA LEU A 11 19.41 21.49 -13.01
C LEU A 11 20.22 20.82 -14.13
N THR A 12 21.38 20.28 -13.75
CA THR A 12 22.17 19.41 -14.62
C THR A 12 21.73 17.95 -14.46
N GLY A 13 22.04 17.12 -15.46
CA GLY A 13 21.83 15.66 -15.36
C GLY A 13 22.55 15.03 -14.16
N GLN A 14 23.72 15.55 -13.79
CA GLN A 14 24.46 15.08 -12.61
C GLN A 14 23.74 15.43 -11.30
N GLN A 15 23.20 16.65 -11.18
CA GLN A 15 22.41 17.04 -10.01
C GLN A 15 21.14 16.17 -9.86
N LEU A 16 20.48 15.81 -10.98
CA LEU A 16 19.36 14.88 -10.92
C LEU A 16 19.77 13.48 -10.47
N ASN A 17 20.92 12.98 -10.90
CA ASN A 17 21.44 11.69 -10.43
C ASN A 17 21.67 11.72 -8.91
N TYR A 18 22.26 12.79 -8.37
CA TYR A 18 22.43 12.97 -6.93
C TYR A 18 21.09 13.02 -6.18
N MET A 19 20.08 13.73 -6.71
CA MET A 19 18.74 13.75 -6.10
C MET A 19 18.10 12.37 -6.07
N LYS A 20 18.29 11.56 -7.13
CA LYS A 20 17.78 10.19 -7.20
C LYS A 20 18.46 9.28 -6.17
N GLU A 21 19.78 9.38 -6.03
CA GLU A 21 20.53 8.66 -5.00
C GLU A 21 20.09 9.08 -3.59
N ASP A 22 19.90 10.38 -3.37
CA ASP A 22 19.46 10.92 -2.08
C ASP A 22 18.04 10.46 -1.74
N MET A 23 17.14 10.41 -2.72
CA MET A 23 15.80 9.85 -2.55
C MET A 23 15.87 8.39 -2.07
N TYR A 24 16.68 7.54 -2.68
CA TYR A 24 16.83 6.14 -2.22
C TYR A 24 17.45 6.05 -0.82
N ARG A 25 18.40 6.93 -0.50
CA ARG A 25 18.97 7.05 0.85
C ARG A 25 17.90 7.44 1.86
N LEU A 26 17.03 8.39 1.53
CA LEU A 26 15.94 8.85 2.40
C LEU A 26 14.88 7.77 2.58
N LEU A 27 14.48 7.05 1.52
CA LEU A 27 13.57 5.91 1.61
C LEU A 27 14.12 4.82 2.53
N SER A 28 15.42 4.55 2.45
CA SER A 28 16.10 3.60 3.34
C SER A 28 16.08 4.04 4.80
N LYS A 29 16.25 5.35 5.06
CA LYS A 29 16.14 5.93 6.42
C LYS A 29 14.70 5.92 6.95
N LEU A 30 13.70 6.10 6.08
CA LEU A 30 12.28 6.09 6.44
C LEU A 30 11.77 4.68 6.77
N ARG A 31 12.22 3.66 6.01
CA ARG A 31 11.76 2.26 6.09
C ARG A 31 11.59 1.70 7.51
N PRO A 32 12.56 1.79 8.45
CA PRO A 32 12.40 1.22 9.78
C PRO A 32 11.24 1.85 10.58
N ASN A 33 10.86 3.09 10.26
CA ASN A 33 9.78 3.81 10.95
C ASN A 33 8.47 3.85 10.16
N ALA A 34 8.41 3.24 8.97
CA ALA A 34 7.27 3.36 8.07
C ALA A 34 5.95 2.90 8.70
N VAL A 35 5.98 1.81 9.47
CA VAL A 35 4.80 1.28 10.18
C VAL A 35 4.37 2.25 11.29
N SER A 36 5.29 2.69 12.15
CA SER A 36 4.96 3.63 13.24
C SER A 36 4.46 4.98 12.73
N LEU A 37 4.93 5.44 11.57
CA LEU A 37 4.45 6.68 10.95
C LEU A 37 3.00 6.59 10.49
N VAL A 38 2.56 5.42 9.99
CA VAL A 38 1.15 5.21 9.63
C VAL A 38 0.28 4.90 10.87
N ASP A 39 0.83 4.22 11.88
CA ASP A 39 0.16 3.95 13.14
C ASP A 39 -0.14 5.23 13.93
N ALA A 40 0.69 6.26 13.80
CA ALA A 40 0.53 7.54 14.51
C ALA A 40 -0.77 8.29 14.17
N TRP A 41 -1.45 7.92 13.09
CA TRP A 41 -2.77 8.45 12.73
C TRP A 41 -3.90 7.82 13.56
N ASP A 42 -3.60 6.73 14.27
CA ASP A 42 -4.49 6.01 15.20
C ASP A 42 -5.85 5.60 14.64
N TYR A 43 -5.90 5.24 13.36
CA TYR A 43 -7.11 4.64 12.78
C TYR A 43 -7.41 3.28 13.39
N SER A 44 -8.63 3.09 13.90
CA SER A 44 -9.12 1.78 14.31
C SER A 44 -9.39 0.88 13.09
N ASP A 45 -9.36 -0.45 13.28
CA ASP A 45 -9.71 -1.40 12.21
C ASP A 45 -11.13 -1.15 11.65
N HIS A 46 -12.05 -0.65 12.48
CA HIS A 46 -13.42 -0.29 12.06
C HIS A 46 -13.46 0.93 11.14
N GLU A 47 -12.60 1.91 11.34
CA GLU A 47 -12.46 3.09 10.48
C GLU A 47 -11.71 2.75 9.20
N LEU A 48 -10.61 2.01 9.31
CA LEU A 48 -9.74 1.65 8.19
C LEU A 48 -10.43 0.67 7.20
N ARG A 49 -11.30 -0.22 7.70
CA ARG A 49 -12.10 -1.17 6.91
C ARG A 49 -11.27 -1.98 5.90
N SER A 50 -10.05 -2.34 6.27
CA SER A 50 -9.12 -3.07 5.42
C SER A 50 -8.64 -4.34 6.11
N VAL A 51 -8.86 -5.49 5.46
CA VAL A 51 -8.34 -6.78 5.96
C VAL A 51 -6.81 -6.85 5.81
N LEU A 52 -6.26 -6.23 4.77
CA LEU A 52 -4.81 -6.18 4.55
C LEU A 52 -4.11 -5.21 5.50
N GLY A 53 -4.81 -4.17 5.95
CA GLY A 53 -4.28 -3.12 6.83
C GLY A 53 -4.56 -3.33 8.32
N ARG A 54 -5.00 -4.53 8.74
CA ARG A 54 -5.33 -4.79 10.15
C ARG A 54 -4.17 -4.50 11.07
N ARG A 55 -4.47 -3.87 12.21
CA ARG A 55 -3.49 -3.50 13.24
C ARG A 55 -2.73 -4.70 13.83
N ASP A 56 -3.38 -5.86 13.91
CA ASP A 56 -2.79 -7.09 14.47
C ASP A 56 -1.90 -7.88 13.50
N GLY A 57 -1.87 -7.49 12.21
CA GLY A 57 -1.11 -8.21 11.19
C GLY A 57 -1.63 -9.62 10.86
N HIS A 58 -2.76 -10.06 11.41
CA HIS A 58 -3.36 -11.38 11.14
C HIS A 58 -4.09 -11.41 9.79
N VAL A 59 -3.39 -11.06 8.72
CA VAL A 59 -3.99 -10.80 7.40
C VAL A 59 -4.56 -12.06 6.76
N TYR A 60 -3.79 -13.15 6.69
CA TYR A 60 -4.18 -14.31 5.86
C TYR A 60 -5.44 -15.03 6.36
N GLU A 61 -5.53 -15.29 7.66
CA GLU A 61 -6.71 -15.94 8.24
C GLU A 61 -7.95 -15.08 8.08
N ASN A 62 -7.83 -13.76 8.31
CA ASN A 62 -8.94 -12.84 8.16
C ASN A 62 -9.34 -12.63 6.69
N LEU A 63 -8.39 -12.67 5.76
CA LEU A 63 -8.67 -12.59 4.32
C LEU A 63 -9.42 -13.83 3.84
N TYR A 64 -9.06 -15.01 4.35
CA TYR A 64 -9.79 -16.24 4.08
C TYR A 64 -11.23 -16.18 4.60
N LYS A 65 -11.42 -15.78 5.86
CA LYS A 65 -12.76 -15.59 6.45
C LYS A 65 -13.59 -14.55 5.69
N TRP A 66 -12.97 -13.44 5.29
CA TRP A 66 -13.62 -12.39 4.50
C TRP A 66 -14.09 -12.93 3.15
N ALA A 67 -13.26 -13.70 2.45
CA ALA A 67 -13.64 -14.32 1.19
C ALA A 67 -14.78 -15.33 1.38
N GLN A 68 -14.72 -16.18 2.41
CA GLN A 68 -15.79 -17.14 2.73
C GLN A 68 -17.14 -16.46 3.01
N ALA A 69 -17.13 -15.28 3.65
CA ALA A 69 -18.33 -14.52 3.97
C ALA A 69 -18.92 -13.76 2.77
N SER A 70 -18.27 -13.79 1.60
CA SER A 70 -18.78 -13.16 0.38
C SER A 70 -20.12 -13.74 -0.05
N GLU A 71 -20.98 -12.90 -0.62
CA GLU A 71 -22.32 -13.32 -1.06
C GLU A 71 -22.30 -14.46 -2.08
N LEU A 72 -21.24 -14.53 -2.88
CA LEU A 72 -21.04 -15.58 -3.88
C LEU A 72 -20.82 -16.97 -3.26
N ASN A 73 -20.38 -17.03 -2.00
CA ASN A 73 -20.06 -18.27 -1.29
C ASN A 73 -21.17 -18.72 -0.34
N ARG A 74 -22.38 -18.11 -0.42
CA ARG A 74 -23.56 -18.51 0.37
C ARG A 74 -24.02 -19.95 0.06
N THR A 75 -23.75 -20.44 -1.14
CA THR A 75 -24.04 -21.82 -1.56
C THR A 75 -22.79 -22.45 -2.19
N GLN A 76 -22.66 -23.77 -2.07
CA GLN A 76 -21.51 -24.48 -2.66
C GLN A 76 -21.56 -24.55 -4.19
N VAL A 77 -22.78 -24.54 -4.76
CA VAL A 77 -23.02 -24.48 -6.22
C VAL A 77 -23.84 -23.23 -6.50
N ASN A 78 -23.43 -22.46 -7.51
CA ASN A 78 -24.12 -21.23 -7.89
C ASN A 78 -25.37 -21.59 -8.70
N THR A 79 -26.53 -21.13 -8.25
CA THR A 79 -27.84 -21.35 -8.90
C THR A 79 -27.99 -20.66 -10.26
N LEU A 80 -27.04 -19.80 -10.66
CA LEU A 80 -27.04 -19.13 -11.97
C LEU A 80 -26.46 -19.97 -13.11
N LEU A 81 -25.91 -21.16 -12.84
CA LEU A 81 -25.49 -22.10 -13.88
C LEU A 81 -26.64 -23.10 -14.13
N PRO A 82 -27.31 -23.07 -15.30
CA PRO A 82 -28.31 -24.07 -15.64
C PRO A 82 -27.64 -25.44 -15.75
N HIS A 83 -28.29 -26.45 -15.19
CA HIS A 83 -27.98 -27.86 -15.38
C HIS A 83 -28.27 -28.30 -16.82
#